data_AF-A0A1Q7R3J8-F1
#
_entry.id   AF-A0A1Q7R3J8-F1
#
_cell.length_a   1.000
_cell.length_b   1.000
_cell.length_c   1.000
_cell.angle_alpha   90.00
_cell.angle_beta   90.00
_cell.angle_gamma   90.00
#
_symmetry.space_group_name_H-M   'P 1'
#
loop_
_entity.id
_entity.type
_entity.pdbx_description
1 polymer ?
#
loop_
_entity_poly.entity_id
_entity_poly.type
_entity_poly.pdbx_seq_one_letter_code
_entity_poly.pdbx_strand_id
1 'polypeptide(L)'
;MSRCAFLLLGLLPCGAGAAQRLPSVRERLAARVAQAPATGVGLYYRSLTHPDSLLLDANVRFHAASTMKLPVLIQVFRDADAGLLRLDDSLTVHVVFPSLVDASPFDVDKADDSDSTLYGRVGRPASVRDLLELMITRSSNLATNILVERVGAGRAQASARALGAWSIQVLRGVEDGKAYRAGLNNTTTARDLGVLLAAIAQNRAASPASCREMLRILEAQEFNEGIPVGLPPGTRVAHKTGWIGEVVYHDAAVVYRSSGGSYVLVVLTGGIKQDSVAHNLVADLSRLVYGADSP
;
A
#
# COMPACT_ATOMS: atom_id res chain seq x y z
N MET A 1 -76.08 -23.15 -47.22
CA MET A 1 -75.30 -21.94 -46.86
C MET A 1 -74.14 -22.40 -46.00
N SER A 2 -72.96 -22.52 -46.60
CA SER A 2 -71.76 -23.10 -45.96
C SER A 2 -70.85 -22.02 -45.40
N ARG A 3 -70.14 -22.40 -44.33
CA ARG A 3 -69.34 -21.60 -43.39
C ARG A 3 -68.11 -20.94 -44.03
N CYS A 4 -67.66 -19.84 -43.43
CA CYS A 4 -66.23 -19.55 -43.24
C CYS A 4 -66.05 -18.51 -42.13
N ALA A 5 -65.57 -18.93 -40.97
CA ALA A 5 -65.11 -18.05 -39.89
C ALA A 5 -63.58 -18.14 -39.85
N PHE A 6 -62.90 -17.03 -40.15
CA PHE A 6 -61.45 -16.92 -40.05
C PHE A 6 -61.07 -16.69 -38.57
N LEU A 7 -60.36 -17.66 -37.97
CA LEU A 7 -59.62 -17.44 -36.73
C LEU A 7 -58.29 -16.76 -37.05
N LEU A 8 -58.10 -15.53 -36.58
CA LEU A 8 -56.77 -14.92 -36.47
C LEU A 8 -56.07 -15.49 -35.22
N LEU A 9 -55.05 -16.32 -35.42
CA LEU A 9 -54.07 -16.62 -34.37
C LEU A 9 -53.11 -15.43 -34.24
N GLY A 10 -53.18 -14.72 -33.12
CA GLY A 10 -52.16 -13.75 -32.72
C GLY A 10 -50.87 -14.48 -32.32
N LEU A 11 -49.81 -14.30 -33.12
CA LEU A 11 -48.46 -14.68 -32.74
C LEU A 11 -47.93 -13.67 -31.71
N LEU A 12 -47.90 -14.08 -30.44
CA LEU A 12 -47.17 -13.37 -29.40
C LEU A 12 -45.66 -13.52 -29.67
N PRO A 13 -44.90 -12.43 -29.80
CA PRO A 13 -43.45 -12.53 -29.94
C PRO A 13 -42.88 -13.06 -28.62
N CYS A 14 -42.24 -14.24 -28.69
CA CYS A 14 -41.38 -14.73 -27.63
C CYS A 14 -40.24 -13.73 -27.45
N GLY A 15 -40.36 -12.86 -26.45
CA GLY A 15 -39.24 -12.04 -25.98
C GLY A 15 -38.18 -12.98 -25.42
N ALA A 16 -37.13 -13.24 -26.20
CA ALA A 16 -35.92 -13.85 -25.69
C ALA A 16 -35.38 -12.93 -24.59
N GLY A 17 -35.58 -13.32 -23.32
CA GLY A 17 -34.98 -12.63 -22.19
C GLY A 17 -33.48 -12.62 -22.39
N ALA A 18 -32.91 -11.44 -22.63
CA ALA A 18 -31.47 -11.27 -22.70
C ALA A 18 -30.88 -11.77 -21.38
N ALA A 19 -30.13 -12.88 -21.41
CA ALA A 19 -29.45 -13.38 -20.23
C ALA A 19 -28.55 -12.27 -19.69
N GLN A 20 -28.87 -11.76 -18.50
CA GLN A 20 -28.13 -10.67 -17.88
C GLN A 20 -26.73 -11.17 -17.53
N ARG A 21 -25.71 -10.67 -18.25
CA ARG A 21 -24.32 -10.99 -17.97
C ARG A 21 -23.97 -10.52 -16.55
N LEU A 22 -23.35 -11.39 -15.75
CA LEU A 22 -22.81 -11.00 -14.46
C LEU A 22 -21.70 -9.94 -14.64
N PRO A 23 -21.71 -8.83 -13.88
CA PRO A 23 -20.66 -7.81 -13.97
C PRO A 23 -19.28 -8.39 -13.68
N SER A 24 -18.30 -8.02 -14.50
CA SER A 24 -16.89 -8.32 -14.28
C SER A 24 -16.38 -7.71 -12.98
N VAL A 25 -15.27 -8.25 -12.46
CA VAL A 25 -14.60 -7.74 -11.26
C VAL A 25 -14.23 -6.27 -11.41
N ARG A 26 -13.77 -5.88 -12.61
CA ARG A 26 -13.47 -4.47 -12.95
C ARG A 26 -14.70 -3.58 -12.79
N GLU A 27 -15.85 -3.99 -13.33
CA GLU A 27 -17.10 -3.21 -13.24
C GLU A 27 -17.58 -3.11 -11.79
N ARG A 28 -17.46 -4.19 -11.01
CA ARG A 28 -17.82 -4.19 -9.58
C ARG A 28 -16.93 -3.27 -8.75
N LEU A 29 -15.61 -3.30 -9.00
CA LEU A 29 -14.65 -2.40 -8.33
C LEU A 29 -14.94 -0.94 -8.70
N ALA A 30 -15.11 -0.63 -9.99
CA ALA A 30 -15.43 0.72 -10.44
C ALA A 30 -16.75 1.24 -9.86
N ALA A 31 -17.79 0.39 -9.80
CA ALA A 31 -19.05 0.75 -9.16
C ALA A 31 -18.90 1.04 -7.66
N ARG A 32 -18.10 0.24 -6.94
CA ARG A 32 -17.86 0.46 -5.50
C ARG A 32 -17.05 1.75 -5.24
N VAL A 33 -16.09 2.06 -6.10
CA VAL A 33 -15.31 3.31 -6.06
C VAL A 33 -16.22 4.52 -6.32
N ALA A 34 -17.09 4.45 -7.33
CA ALA A 34 -17.99 5.55 -7.69
C ALA A 34 -18.99 5.93 -6.58
N GLN A 35 -19.28 5.01 -5.65
CA GLN A 35 -20.15 5.25 -4.50
C GLN A 35 -19.41 5.82 -3.28
N ALA A 36 -18.08 5.84 -3.30
CA ALA A 36 -17.30 6.31 -2.17
C ALA A 36 -17.21 7.84 -2.14
N PRO A 37 -17.24 8.48 -0.97
CA PRO A 37 -17.01 9.92 -0.82
C PRO A 37 -15.51 10.25 -0.88
N ALA A 38 -14.79 9.69 -1.85
CA ALA A 38 -13.36 9.91 -2.06
C ALA A 38 -13.14 10.95 -3.16
N THR A 39 -12.11 11.78 -3.00
CA THR A 39 -11.65 12.67 -4.08
C THR A 39 -10.82 11.93 -5.13
N GLY A 40 -10.34 10.73 -4.81
CA GLY A 40 -9.69 9.83 -5.75
C GLY A 40 -9.43 8.45 -5.13
N VAL A 41 -9.41 7.42 -5.97
CA VAL A 41 -9.02 6.06 -5.60
C VAL A 41 -8.08 5.50 -6.64
N GLY A 42 -6.88 5.09 -6.24
CA GLY A 42 -5.96 4.33 -7.08
C GLY A 42 -5.95 2.86 -6.67
N LEU A 43 -6.13 1.94 -7.61
CA LEU A 43 -6.08 0.51 -7.36
C LEU A 43 -5.12 -0.19 -8.34
N TYR A 44 -4.25 -1.02 -7.79
CA TYR A 44 -3.37 -1.92 -8.52
C TYR A 44 -3.59 -3.36 -8.04
N TYR A 45 -3.87 -4.26 -8.96
CA TYR A 45 -3.86 -5.71 -8.74
C TYR A 45 -2.92 -6.38 -9.74
N ARG A 46 -2.13 -7.34 -9.26
CA ARG A 46 -1.33 -8.22 -10.10
C ARG A 46 -1.21 -9.60 -9.47
N SER A 47 -1.57 -10.63 -10.23
CA SER A 47 -1.25 -12.01 -9.89
C SER A 47 0.26 -12.23 -9.96
N LEU A 48 0.82 -12.92 -8.96
CA LEU A 48 2.23 -13.33 -8.97
C LEU A 48 2.43 -14.73 -9.55
N THR A 49 1.34 -15.45 -9.82
CA THR A 49 1.35 -16.81 -10.40
C THR A 49 0.84 -16.87 -11.83
N HIS A 50 -0.03 -15.94 -12.22
CA HIS A 50 -0.68 -15.89 -13.54
C HIS A 50 -0.43 -14.52 -14.19
N PRO A 51 -0.57 -14.36 -15.51
CA PRO A 51 -0.35 -13.09 -16.19
C PRO A 51 -1.44 -12.02 -15.94
N ASP A 52 -2.33 -12.24 -14.97
CA ASP A 52 -3.49 -11.37 -14.72
C ASP A 52 -3.12 -10.10 -13.96
N SER A 53 -3.68 -8.98 -14.39
CA SER A 53 -3.57 -7.71 -13.70
C SER A 53 -4.80 -6.84 -13.93
N LEU A 54 -5.06 -5.96 -12.98
CA LEU A 54 -6.16 -5.00 -13.05
C LEU A 54 -5.69 -3.68 -12.46
N LEU A 55 -6.01 -2.60 -13.15
CA LEU A 55 -5.62 -1.25 -12.80
C LEU A 55 -6.85 -0.34 -12.88
N LEU A 56 -7.08 0.46 -11.85
CA LEU A 56 -8.04 1.56 -11.83
C LEU A 56 -7.32 2.79 -11.31
N ASP A 57 -7.19 3.82 -12.14
CA ASP A 57 -6.50 5.08 -11.79
C ASP A 57 -5.14 4.87 -11.09
N ALA A 58 -4.45 3.78 -11.45
CA ALA A 58 -3.27 3.29 -10.73
C ALA A 58 -2.06 4.22 -10.83
N ASN A 59 -2.12 5.22 -11.71
CA ASN A 59 -1.09 6.23 -11.94
C ASN A 59 -1.42 7.58 -11.29
N VAL A 60 -2.58 7.73 -10.66
CA VAL A 60 -2.91 8.94 -9.90
C VAL A 60 -1.94 9.06 -8.73
N ARG A 61 -1.41 10.26 -8.55
CA ARG A 61 -0.46 10.58 -7.49
C ARG A 61 -1.20 10.95 -6.22
N PHE A 62 -0.81 10.31 -5.12
CA PHE A 62 -1.27 10.62 -3.78
C PHE A 62 -0.09 11.03 -2.90
N HIS A 63 -0.36 11.74 -1.81
CA HIS A 63 0.60 11.84 -0.72
C HIS A 63 0.89 10.42 -0.22
N ALA A 64 2.16 10.00 -0.16
CA ALA A 64 2.50 8.60 0.09
C ALA A 64 2.14 8.15 1.52
N ALA A 65 2.04 9.09 2.46
CA ALA A 65 1.94 8.80 3.88
C ALA A 65 3.03 7.77 4.28
N SER A 66 2.74 6.87 5.20
CA SER A 66 3.70 5.84 5.64
C SER A 66 4.00 4.74 4.62
N THR A 67 3.36 4.72 3.44
CA THR A 67 3.73 3.76 2.38
C THR A 67 5.10 4.07 1.76
N MET A 68 5.60 5.30 1.92
CA MET A 68 6.97 5.69 1.54
C MET A 68 8.05 4.88 2.25
N LYS A 69 7.71 4.19 3.35
CA LYS A 69 8.62 3.36 4.13
C LYS A 69 9.03 2.08 3.37
N LEU A 70 8.30 1.67 2.32
CA LEU A 70 8.69 0.54 1.46
C LEU A 70 10.02 0.79 0.71
N PRO A 71 10.21 1.91 0.00
CA PRO A 71 11.53 2.29 -0.52
C PRO A 71 12.65 2.31 0.53
N VAL A 72 12.37 2.80 1.74
CA VAL A 72 13.35 2.88 2.83
C VAL A 72 13.75 1.47 3.29
N LEU A 73 12.75 0.60 3.50
CA LEU A 73 12.95 -0.83 3.81
C LEU A 73 13.85 -1.50 2.77
N ILE A 74 13.53 -1.34 1.48
CA ILE A 74 14.33 -1.91 0.38
C ILE A 74 15.76 -1.38 0.42
N GLN A 75 15.96 -0.08 0.65
CA GLN A 75 17.29 0.50 0.67
C GLN A 75 18.14 0.00 1.84
N VAL A 76 17.57 -0.12 3.03
CA VAL A 76 18.29 -0.65 4.20
C VAL A 76 18.77 -2.09 3.94
N PHE A 77 17.91 -2.93 3.36
CA PHE A 77 18.28 -4.30 3.01
C PHE A 77 19.31 -4.37 1.86
N ARG A 78 19.27 -3.45 0.89
CA ARG A 78 20.32 -3.33 -0.13
C ARG A 78 21.67 -2.93 0.46
N ASP A 79 21.67 -2.04 1.45
CA ASP A 79 22.88 -1.66 2.17
C ASP A 79 23.43 -2.86 2.97
N ALA A 80 22.53 -3.67 3.54
CA ALA A 80 22.90 -4.90 4.22
C ALA A 80 23.53 -5.94 3.28
N ASP A 81 22.92 -6.20 2.12
CA ASP A 81 23.45 -7.11 1.12
C ASP A 81 24.82 -6.64 0.58
N ALA A 82 25.02 -5.33 0.48
CA ALA A 82 26.28 -4.72 0.03
C ALA A 82 27.35 -4.61 1.12
N GLY A 83 27.06 -5.01 2.37
CA GLY A 83 27.97 -4.89 3.51
C GLY A 83 28.22 -3.45 3.97
N LEU A 84 27.38 -2.49 3.57
CA LEU A 84 27.46 -1.08 3.95
C LEU A 84 26.80 -0.79 5.31
N LEU A 85 26.01 -1.73 5.81
CA LEU A 85 25.29 -1.69 7.07
C LEU A 85 25.05 -3.14 7.50
N ARG A 86 25.01 -3.43 8.80
CA ARG A 86 24.52 -4.71 9.31
C ARG A 86 23.23 -4.49 10.10
N LEU A 87 22.35 -5.47 10.12
CA LEU A 87 21.07 -5.35 10.84
C LEU A 87 21.24 -5.30 12.36
N ASP A 88 22.37 -5.80 12.88
CA ASP A 88 22.77 -5.75 14.28
C ASP A 88 23.64 -4.52 14.61
N ASP A 89 23.96 -3.68 13.62
CA ASP A 89 24.58 -2.37 13.90
C ASP A 89 23.60 -1.51 14.70
N SER A 90 24.16 -0.67 15.57
CA SER A 90 23.40 0.20 16.46
C SER A 90 23.40 1.64 15.97
N LEU A 91 22.23 2.27 15.95
CA LEU A 91 22.05 3.69 15.68
C LEU A 91 21.57 4.39 16.94
N THR A 92 22.06 5.61 17.19
CA THR A 92 21.61 6.42 18.33
C THR A 92 20.21 6.93 18.09
N VAL A 93 19.30 6.66 19.03
CA VAL A 93 17.94 7.21 18.99
C VAL A 93 17.96 8.69 19.36
N HIS A 94 17.45 9.54 18.48
CA HIS A 94 17.34 10.97 18.67
C HIS A 94 16.07 11.48 17.98
N VAL A 95 15.47 12.56 18.49
CA VAL A 95 14.13 13.05 18.06
C VAL A 95 14.18 14.31 17.18
N VAL A 96 15.35 14.93 17.04
CA VAL A 96 15.52 16.17 16.28
C VAL A 96 16.15 15.86 14.93
N PHE A 97 15.54 16.30 13.84
CA PHE A 97 16.01 16.10 12.47
C PHE A 97 16.08 17.43 11.71
N PRO A 98 16.94 17.55 10.69
CA PRO A 98 17.02 18.75 9.87
C PRO A 98 15.88 18.79 8.84
N SER A 99 15.19 19.94 8.74
CA SER A 99 14.17 20.16 7.71
C SER A 99 14.79 20.18 6.31
N LEU A 100 14.09 19.62 5.32
CA LEU A 100 14.53 19.63 3.92
C LEU A 100 14.64 21.06 3.33
N VAL A 101 13.90 22.03 3.89
CA VAL A 101 13.84 23.40 3.34
C VAL A 101 15.16 24.15 3.53
N ASP A 102 15.71 24.13 4.74
CA ASP A 102 16.87 24.96 5.12
C ASP A 102 17.70 24.37 6.27
N ALA A 103 17.53 23.08 6.55
CA ALA A 103 18.19 22.36 7.64
C ALA A 103 17.85 22.88 9.07
N SER A 104 16.86 23.77 9.23
CA SER A 104 16.37 24.11 10.57
C SER A 104 15.84 22.87 11.28
N PRO A 105 16.09 22.69 12.60
CA PRO A 105 15.66 21.51 13.32
C PRO A 105 14.13 21.43 13.39
N PHE A 106 13.60 20.21 13.33
CA PHE A 106 12.24 19.89 13.73
C PHE A 106 12.25 18.64 14.62
N ASP A 107 11.34 18.60 15.59
CA ASP A 107 11.14 17.48 16.49
C ASP A 107 10.13 16.48 15.91
N VAL A 108 10.35 15.20 16.19
CA VAL A 108 9.35 14.15 16.01
C VAL A 108 8.65 13.94 17.34
N ASP A 109 7.36 14.26 17.42
CA ASP A 109 6.63 14.23 18.69
C ASP A 109 6.09 12.81 18.96
N LYS A 110 6.26 12.35 20.20
CA LYS A 110 5.67 11.08 20.66
C LYS A 110 4.15 11.06 20.51
N ALA A 111 3.48 12.20 20.62
CA ALA A 111 2.03 12.31 20.47
C ALA A 111 1.54 12.03 19.05
N ASP A 112 2.38 12.28 18.04
CA ASP A 112 2.06 12.12 16.62
C ASP A 112 2.58 10.79 16.04
N ASP A 113 3.37 10.04 16.83
CA ASP A 113 3.92 8.74 16.45
C ASP A 113 3.01 7.57 16.90
N SER A 114 2.87 6.59 16.00
CA SER A 114 2.13 5.35 16.24
C SER A 114 2.91 4.33 17.09
N ASP A 115 4.23 4.52 17.26
CA ASP A 115 5.03 3.85 18.28
C ASP A 115 5.49 4.82 19.36
N SER A 116 5.46 4.38 20.62
CA SER A 116 5.94 5.17 21.76
C SER A 116 7.15 4.56 22.46
N THR A 117 7.61 3.38 22.03
CA THR A 117 8.61 2.58 22.74
C THR A 117 10.04 3.09 22.53
N LEU A 118 10.35 3.66 21.36
CA LEU A 118 11.68 4.22 21.08
C LEU A 118 12.02 5.47 21.87
N TYR A 119 11.02 6.27 22.25
CA TYR A 119 11.25 7.52 22.98
C TYR A 119 11.91 7.32 24.35
N GLY A 120 11.69 6.17 25.00
CA GLY A 120 12.40 5.80 26.22
C GLY A 120 13.89 5.48 26.03
N ARG A 121 14.36 5.40 24.78
CA ARG A 121 15.73 5.10 24.39
C ARG A 121 16.48 6.30 23.82
N VAL A 122 15.93 7.52 23.90
CA VAL A 122 16.63 8.72 23.41
C VAL A 122 18.03 8.83 24.04
N GLY A 123 19.04 9.06 23.19
CA GLY A 123 20.46 9.07 23.55
C GLY A 123 21.09 7.69 23.71
N ARG A 124 20.35 6.60 23.51
CA ARG A 124 20.82 5.20 23.61
C ARG A 124 20.77 4.50 22.24
N PRO A 125 21.55 3.42 22.06
CA PRO A 125 21.51 2.63 20.83
C PRO A 125 20.20 1.84 20.67
N ALA A 126 19.76 1.71 19.42
CA ALA A 126 18.79 0.72 18.95
C ALA A 126 19.36 0.02 17.71
N SER A 127 19.11 -1.28 17.54
CA SER A 127 19.61 -1.99 16.37
C SER A 127 18.84 -1.58 15.11
N VAL A 128 19.49 -1.64 13.95
CA VAL A 128 18.82 -1.43 12.66
C VAL A 128 17.63 -2.37 12.49
N ARG A 129 17.74 -3.61 12.97
CA ARG A 129 16.64 -4.59 13.00
C ARG A 129 15.45 -4.08 13.79
N ASP A 130 15.65 -3.61 15.02
CA ASP A 130 14.56 -3.09 15.86
C ASP A 130 13.87 -1.89 15.19
N LEU A 131 14.67 -1.00 14.58
CA LEU A 131 14.16 0.17 13.87
C LEU A 131 13.34 -0.23 12.63
N LEU A 132 13.79 -1.23 11.86
CA LEU A 132 13.06 -1.74 10.70
C LEU A 132 11.73 -2.38 11.11
N GLU A 133 11.73 -3.16 12.18
CA GLU A 133 10.52 -3.79 12.71
C GLU A 133 9.52 -2.71 13.11
N LEU A 134 9.89 -1.76 13.97
CA LEU A 134 9.00 -0.68 14.39
C LEU A 134 8.55 0.24 13.24
N MET A 135 9.43 0.53 12.28
CA MET A 135 9.10 1.33 11.08
C MET A 135 7.98 0.69 10.26
N ILE A 136 7.92 -0.65 10.20
CA ILE A 136 6.93 -1.35 9.39
C ILE A 136 5.72 -1.77 10.21
N THR A 137 5.90 -2.47 11.34
CA THR A 137 4.81 -3.11 12.08
C THR A 137 3.92 -2.11 12.83
N ARG A 138 4.53 -1.07 13.40
CA ARG A 138 3.87 0.02 14.11
C ARG A 138 3.94 1.35 13.41
N SER A 139 4.50 1.35 12.20
CA SER A 139 4.64 2.57 11.41
C SER A 139 5.36 3.69 12.17
N SER A 140 6.35 3.37 13.01
CA SER A 140 7.06 4.36 13.83
C SER A 140 7.66 5.47 12.97
N ASN A 141 7.36 6.71 13.30
CA ASN A 141 7.89 7.90 12.63
C ASN A 141 9.33 8.17 13.06
N LEU A 142 9.64 8.02 14.35
CA LEU A 142 10.99 8.14 14.89
C LEU A 142 11.94 7.12 14.26
N ALA A 143 11.54 5.84 14.18
CA ALA A 143 12.35 4.80 13.53
C ALA A 143 12.58 5.11 12.04
N THR A 144 11.54 5.63 11.37
CA THR A 144 11.61 6.01 9.95
C THR A 144 12.66 7.10 9.74
N ASN A 145 12.65 8.15 10.54
CA ASN A 145 13.56 9.28 10.36
C ASN A 145 15.01 8.90 10.63
N ILE A 146 15.27 8.08 11.65
CA ILE A 146 16.62 7.54 11.93
C ILE A 146 17.13 6.70 10.73
N LEU A 147 16.28 5.82 10.18
CA LEU A 147 16.65 5.00 9.04
C LEU A 147 16.85 5.82 7.76
N VAL A 148 16.00 6.82 7.52
CA VAL A 148 16.12 7.75 6.38
C VAL A 148 17.39 8.58 6.47
N GLU A 149 17.76 9.07 7.66
CA GLU A 149 19.04 9.76 7.88
C GLU A 149 20.21 8.82 7.57
N ARG A 150 20.14 7.56 8.02
CA ARG A 150 21.21 6.58 7.81
C ARG A 150 21.42 6.18 6.35
N VAL A 151 20.36 6.00 5.57
CA VAL A 151 20.46 5.50 4.19
C VAL A 151 20.31 6.57 3.11
N GLY A 152 19.71 7.72 3.45
CA GLY A 152 19.41 8.83 2.56
C GLY A 152 18.12 8.62 1.75
N ALA A 153 17.21 9.60 1.82
CA ALA A 153 15.96 9.61 1.05
C ALA A 153 16.16 9.47 -0.46
N GLY A 154 17.17 10.15 -1.03
CA GLY A 154 17.48 10.08 -2.45
C GLY A 154 17.92 8.68 -2.91
N ARG A 155 18.65 7.93 -2.06
CA ARG A 155 19.04 6.54 -2.35
C ARG A 155 17.83 5.61 -2.30
N ALA A 156 16.97 5.75 -1.29
CA ALA A 156 15.71 5.02 -1.22
C ALA A 156 14.82 5.26 -2.46
N GLN A 157 14.69 6.51 -2.90
CA GLN A 157 13.99 6.86 -4.13
C GLN A 157 14.63 6.22 -5.36
N ALA A 158 15.95 6.33 -5.51
CA ALA A 158 16.68 5.73 -6.63
C ALA A 158 16.50 4.21 -6.67
N SER A 159 16.54 3.55 -5.51
CA SER A 159 16.29 2.13 -5.38
C SER A 159 14.90 1.73 -5.86
N ALA A 160 13.88 2.49 -5.48
CA ALA A 160 12.52 2.24 -5.94
C ALA A 160 12.38 2.45 -7.46
N ARG A 161 12.95 3.52 -8.01
CA ARG A 161 12.91 3.80 -9.46
C ARG A 161 13.63 2.74 -10.29
N ALA A 162 14.75 2.21 -9.79
CA ALA A 162 15.48 1.12 -10.42
C ALA A 162 14.64 -0.19 -10.51
N LEU A 163 13.64 -0.35 -9.64
CA LEU A 163 12.71 -1.48 -9.66
C LEU A 163 11.48 -1.26 -10.57
N GLY A 164 11.35 -0.08 -11.18
CA GLY A 164 10.21 0.28 -12.04
C GLY A 164 9.19 1.21 -11.39
N ALA A 165 9.38 1.64 -10.15
CA ALA A 165 8.51 2.59 -9.46
C ALA A 165 8.88 4.03 -9.85
N TRP A 166 8.75 4.39 -11.13
CA TRP A 166 9.30 5.64 -11.68
C TRP A 166 8.62 6.90 -11.15
N SER A 167 7.36 6.80 -10.72
CA SER A 167 6.59 7.96 -10.28
C SER A 167 6.80 8.28 -8.80
N ILE A 168 7.35 7.38 -7.99
CA ILE A 168 7.49 7.60 -6.56
C ILE A 168 8.46 8.75 -6.24
N GLN A 169 8.14 9.51 -5.19
CA GLN A 169 8.98 10.54 -4.62
C GLN A 169 9.19 10.30 -3.13
N VAL A 170 10.46 10.17 -2.76
CA VAL A 170 10.92 10.09 -1.37
C VAL A 170 11.92 11.22 -1.17
N LEU A 171 11.43 12.33 -0.63
CA LEU A 171 12.18 13.57 -0.49
C LEU A 171 12.81 13.70 0.89
N ARG A 172 12.14 13.16 1.92
CA ARG A 172 12.47 13.40 3.33
C ARG A 172 11.86 12.33 4.23
N GLY A 173 12.26 12.36 5.50
CA GLY A 173 11.53 11.70 6.59
C GLY A 173 10.12 12.24 6.78
N VAL A 174 9.45 11.76 7.82
CA VAL A 174 8.11 12.16 8.23
C VAL A 174 8.16 13.30 9.24
N GLU A 175 7.02 13.96 9.47
CA GLU A 175 6.85 15.07 10.44
C GLU A 175 7.60 16.38 10.18
N ASP A 176 8.35 16.50 9.09
CA ASP A 176 8.85 17.81 8.62
C ASP A 176 7.70 18.70 8.11
N GLY A 177 7.01 19.35 9.05
CA GLY A 177 5.85 20.19 8.78
C GLY A 177 6.19 21.44 7.97
N LYS A 178 7.42 21.92 8.06
CA LYS A 178 7.90 23.07 7.27
C LYS A 178 8.01 22.70 5.79
N ALA A 179 8.63 21.57 5.48
CA ALA A 179 8.67 21.04 4.11
C ALA A 179 7.28 20.68 3.59
N TYR A 180 6.40 20.12 4.43
CA TYR A 180 5.01 19.85 4.08
C TYR A 180 4.27 21.13 3.61
N ARG A 181 4.34 22.22 4.40
CA ARG A 181 3.72 23.51 4.05
C ARG A 181 4.34 24.16 2.80
N ALA A 182 5.60 23.87 2.50
CA ALA A 182 6.28 24.30 1.28
C ALA A 182 5.94 23.42 0.05
N GLY A 183 5.08 22.40 0.19
CA GLY A 183 4.69 21.50 -0.90
C GLY A 183 5.72 20.40 -1.21
N LEU A 184 6.75 20.23 -0.39
CA LEU A 184 7.80 19.22 -0.56
C LEU A 184 7.35 17.90 0.07
N ASN A 185 6.44 17.21 -0.61
CA ASN A 185 5.77 16.02 -0.11
C ASN A 185 6.30 14.72 -0.72
N ASN A 186 6.33 13.67 0.11
CA ASN A 186 6.53 12.31 -0.37
C ASN A 186 5.26 11.89 -1.13
N THR A 187 5.40 11.42 -2.38
CA THR A 187 4.26 11.02 -3.21
C THR A 187 4.45 9.63 -3.81
N THR A 188 3.34 8.96 -4.10
CA THR A 188 3.36 7.61 -4.70
C THR A 188 2.15 7.41 -5.61
N THR A 189 2.15 6.28 -6.31
CA THR A 189 1.02 5.79 -7.11
C THR A 189 0.73 4.34 -6.71
N ALA A 190 -0.49 3.85 -6.96
CA ALA A 190 -0.83 2.46 -6.64
C ALA A 190 0.06 1.49 -7.44
N ARG A 191 0.39 1.87 -8.69
CA ARG A 191 1.32 1.13 -9.54
C ARG A 191 2.71 1.02 -8.92
N ASP A 192 3.28 2.14 -8.47
CA ASP A 192 4.64 2.16 -7.93
C ASP A 192 4.76 1.23 -6.72
N LEU A 193 3.87 1.36 -5.73
CA LEU A 193 3.87 0.48 -4.57
C LEU A 193 3.66 -0.99 -4.97
N GLY A 194 2.78 -1.24 -5.94
CA GLY A 194 2.51 -2.57 -6.46
C GLY A 194 3.75 -3.22 -7.11
N VAL A 195 4.51 -2.42 -7.86
CA VAL A 195 5.78 -2.84 -8.47
C VAL A 195 6.82 -3.17 -7.40
N LEU A 196 6.92 -2.37 -6.34
CA LEU A 196 7.87 -2.62 -5.24
C LEU A 196 7.52 -3.90 -4.48
N LEU A 197 6.26 -4.10 -4.11
CA LEU A 197 5.83 -5.32 -3.41
C LEU A 197 6.00 -6.57 -4.29
N ALA A 198 5.69 -6.47 -5.58
CA ALA A 198 5.96 -7.56 -6.51
C ALA A 198 7.47 -7.86 -6.62
N ALA A 199 8.33 -6.84 -6.57
CA ALA A 199 9.78 -7.03 -6.56
C ALA A 199 10.28 -7.71 -5.28
N ILE A 200 9.74 -7.34 -4.12
CA ILE A 200 10.05 -8.01 -2.84
C ILE A 200 9.61 -9.48 -2.91
N ALA A 201 8.35 -9.75 -3.26
CA ALA A 201 7.77 -11.09 -3.30
C ALA A 201 8.49 -12.04 -4.29
N GLN A 202 9.09 -11.49 -5.34
CA GLN A 202 9.79 -12.25 -6.38
C GLN A 202 11.32 -12.25 -6.22
N ASN A 203 11.84 -11.83 -5.06
CA ASN A 203 13.30 -11.77 -4.79
C ASN A 203 14.09 -10.88 -5.77
N ARG A 204 13.45 -9.82 -6.30
CA ARG A 204 14.07 -8.85 -7.22
C ARG A 204 14.43 -7.54 -6.53
N ALA A 205 13.88 -7.27 -5.34
CA ALA A 205 14.14 -6.03 -4.61
C ALA A 205 15.54 -6.00 -3.99
N ALA A 206 16.00 -7.14 -3.48
CA ALA A 206 17.26 -7.36 -2.78
C ALA A 206 17.66 -8.85 -2.92
N SER A 207 18.63 -9.34 -2.15
CA SER A 207 18.95 -10.77 -2.10
C SER A 207 17.73 -11.60 -1.66
N PRO A 208 17.64 -12.88 -2.02
CA PRO A 208 16.51 -13.72 -1.59
C PRO A 208 16.35 -13.82 -0.08
N ALA A 209 17.45 -13.77 0.69
CA ALA A 209 17.38 -13.76 2.15
C ALA A 209 16.78 -12.45 2.67
N SER A 210 17.24 -11.32 2.14
CA SER A 210 16.72 -9.99 2.49
C SER A 210 15.26 -9.82 2.09
N CYS A 211 14.84 -10.32 0.92
CA CYS A 211 13.43 -10.31 0.52
C CYS A 211 12.53 -11.15 1.44
N ARG A 212 13.00 -12.32 1.90
CA ARG A 212 12.26 -13.11 2.90
C ARG A 212 12.10 -12.36 4.21
N GLU A 213 13.15 -11.68 4.67
CA GLU A 213 13.07 -10.90 5.91
C GLU A 213 12.16 -9.67 5.76
N MET A 214 12.21 -8.97 4.63
CA MET A 214 11.25 -7.90 4.33
C MET A 214 9.80 -8.39 4.39
N LEU A 215 9.51 -9.55 3.78
CA LEU A 215 8.17 -10.15 3.84
C LEU A 215 7.78 -10.53 5.26
N ARG A 216 8.69 -11.12 6.05
CA ARG A 216 8.43 -11.46 7.45
C ARG A 216 8.03 -10.23 8.27
N ILE A 217 8.75 -9.12 8.10
CA ILE A 217 8.45 -7.87 8.80
C ILE A 217 7.10 -7.29 8.33
N LEU A 218 6.83 -7.31 7.02
CA LEU A 218 5.56 -6.87 6.45
C LEU A 218 4.36 -7.74 6.88
N GLU A 219 4.57 -9.04 7.12
CA GLU A 219 3.57 -9.98 7.66
C GLU A 219 3.26 -9.74 9.15
N ALA A 220 4.13 -9.01 9.86
CA ALA A 220 3.96 -8.66 11.27
C ALA A 220 3.26 -7.29 11.48
N GLN A 221 2.62 -6.75 10.44
CA GLN A 221 1.87 -5.49 10.50
C GLN A 221 0.78 -5.53 11.59
N GLU A 222 0.71 -4.49 12.42
CA GLU A 222 -0.27 -4.42 13.52
C GLU A 222 -1.57 -3.72 13.08
N PHE A 223 -1.51 -2.80 12.11
CA PHE A 223 -2.69 -2.10 11.56
C PHE A 223 -3.35 -2.89 10.43
N ASN A 224 -4.47 -3.55 10.74
CA ASN A 224 -5.09 -4.56 9.87
C ASN A 224 -6.50 -4.18 9.34
N GLU A 225 -6.93 -2.94 9.52
CA GLU A 225 -8.30 -2.48 9.23
C GLU A 225 -8.66 -2.40 7.73
N GLY A 226 -7.65 -2.45 6.86
CA GLY A 226 -7.77 -2.26 5.41
C GLY A 226 -7.92 -3.59 4.65
N ILE A 227 -6.91 -3.94 3.85
CA ILE A 227 -6.92 -5.12 2.99
C ILE A 227 -7.21 -6.40 3.79
N PRO A 228 -6.59 -6.65 4.98
CA PRO A 228 -6.83 -7.87 5.75
C PRO A 228 -8.30 -8.11 6.11
N VAL A 229 -9.08 -7.07 6.47
CA VAL A 229 -10.52 -7.19 6.78
C VAL A 229 -11.35 -7.66 5.57
N GLY A 230 -10.87 -7.41 4.35
CA GLY A 230 -11.52 -7.89 3.12
C GLY A 230 -11.33 -9.38 2.84
N LEU A 231 -10.47 -10.07 3.59
CA LEU A 231 -10.02 -11.43 3.31
C LEU A 231 -10.61 -12.45 4.29
N PRO A 232 -10.63 -13.75 3.94
CA PRO A 232 -10.98 -14.79 4.90
C PRO A 232 -10.07 -14.75 6.14
N PRO A 233 -10.60 -15.02 7.35
CA PRO A 233 -9.80 -15.08 8.56
C PRO A 233 -8.60 -16.04 8.42
N GLY A 234 -7.43 -15.62 8.91
CA GLY A 234 -6.20 -16.39 8.83
C GLY A 234 -5.47 -16.32 7.47
N THR A 235 -5.97 -15.52 6.51
CA THR A 235 -5.23 -15.24 5.27
C THR A 235 -3.91 -14.54 5.62
N ARG A 236 -2.79 -15.05 5.09
CA ARG A 236 -1.48 -14.41 5.28
C ARG A 236 -1.37 -13.18 4.39
N VAL A 237 -0.98 -12.05 4.98
CA VAL A 237 -0.87 -10.76 4.31
C VAL A 237 0.43 -10.07 4.72
N ALA A 238 1.27 -9.74 3.76
CA ALA A 238 2.46 -8.93 3.97
C ALA A 238 2.17 -7.50 3.48
N HIS A 239 2.01 -6.52 4.36
CA HIS A 239 1.50 -5.21 3.93
C HIS A 239 2.04 -4.00 4.70
N LYS A 240 1.87 -2.84 4.08
CA LYS A 240 2.15 -1.54 4.67
C LYS A 240 0.99 -0.57 4.45
N THR A 241 0.46 -0.07 5.56
CA THR A 241 -0.54 1.00 5.59
C THR A 241 0.09 2.39 5.49
N GLY A 242 -0.70 3.38 5.08
CA GLY A 242 -0.37 4.80 5.18
C GLY A 242 -1.63 5.61 5.49
N TRP A 243 -1.56 6.46 6.50
CA TRP A 243 -2.72 7.21 6.97
C TRP A 243 -2.30 8.62 7.37
N ILE A 244 -3.12 9.62 6.99
CA ILE A 244 -3.03 11.01 7.43
C ILE A 244 -4.46 11.54 7.56
N GLY A 245 -5.12 11.21 8.66
CA GLY A 245 -6.49 11.68 8.99
C GLY A 245 -7.41 11.76 7.77
N GLU A 246 -8.04 12.93 7.59
CA GLU A 246 -8.99 13.20 6.49
C GLU A 246 -8.35 13.32 5.09
N VAL A 247 -7.02 13.21 4.98
CA VAL A 247 -6.28 13.44 3.72
C VAL A 247 -6.20 12.15 2.91
N VAL A 248 -5.65 11.08 3.49
CA VAL A 248 -5.42 9.80 2.80
C VAL A 248 -5.49 8.61 3.74
N TYR A 249 -5.96 7.49 3.20
CA TYR A 249 -5.79 6.15 3.77
C TYR A 249 -5.36 5.19 2.65
N HIS A 250 -4.31 4.42 2.90
CA HIS A 250 -3.64 3.59 1.92
C HIS A 250 -3.33 2.23 2.54
N ASP A 251 -3.43 1.18 1.73
CA ASP A 251 -2.93 -0.14 2.09
C ASP A 251 -2.35 -0.83 0.84
N ALA A 252 -1.16 -1.41 1.00
CA ALA A 252 -0.40 -2.03 -0.07
C ALA A 252 0.12 -3.38 0.42
N ALA A 253 -0.35 -4.46 -0.21
CA ALA A 253 -0.20 -5.82 0.30
C ALA A 253 0.25 -6.83 -0.75
N VAL A 254 1.03 -7.82 -0.31
CA VAL A 254 1.12 -9.16 -0.91
C VAL A 254 0.16 -10.06 -0.13
N VAL A 255 -0.77 -10.71 -0.84
CA VAL A 255 -1.75 -11.62 -0.25
C VAL A 255 -1.48 -13.05 -0.70
N TYR A 256 -1.47 -13.99 0.23
CA TYR A 256 -1.25 -15.42 -0.03
C TYR A 256 -2.55 -16.19 0.14
N ARG A 257 -3.02 -16.83 -0.95
CA ARG A 257 -4.26 -17.61 -0.92
C ARG A 257 -4.02 -18.96 -0.25
N SER A 258 -4.99 -19.42 0.53
CA SER A 258 -4.97 -20.77 1.12
C SER A 258 -5.04 -21.88 0.07
N SER A 259 -5.69 -21.61 -1.08
CA SER A 259 -5.74 -22.51 -2.24
C SER A 259 -4.45 -22.58 -3.03
N GLY A 260 -3.44 -21.78 -2.67
CA GLY A 260 -2.19 -21.66 -3.41
C GLY A 260 -2.13 -20.39 -4.26
N GLY A 261 -0.90 -19.92 -4.47
CA GLY A 261 -0.60 -18.69 -5.19
C GLY A 261 -0.72 -17.42 -4.35
N SER A 262 -0.29 -16.32 -4.96
CA SER A 262 -0.23 -15.01 -4.30
C SER A 262 -0.44 -13.89 -5.32
N TYR A 263 -0.82 -12.73 -4.82
CA TYR A 263 -1.02 -11.54 -5.62
C TYR A 263 -0.63 -10.29 -4.85
N VAL A 264 -0.39 -9.21 -5.58
CA VAL A 264 -0.23 -7.87 -5.03
C VAL A 264 -1.54 -7.11 -5.20
N LEU A 265 -1.99 -6.46 -4.14
CA LEU A 265 -3.09 -5.50 -4.14
C LEU A 265 -2.65 -4.21 -3.47
N VAL A 266 -2.87 -3.08 -4.13
CA VAL A 266 -2.68 -1.76 -3.56
C VAL A 266 -3.95 -0.96 -3.75
N VAL A 267 -4.42 -0.33 -2.69
CA VAL A 267 -5.54 0.60 -2.70
C VAL A 267 -5.12 1.90 -2.03
N LEU A 268 -5.19 2.99 -2.77
CA LEU A 268 -4.93 4.35 -2.30
C LEU A 268 -6.23 5.14 -2.34
N THR A 269 -6.62 5.78 -1.23
CA THR A 269 -7.81 6.64 -1.18
C THR A 269 -7.41 8.05 -0.78
N GLY A 270 -8.08 9.05 -1.35
CA GLY A 270 -7.91 10.47 -0.98
C GLY A 270 -9.22 11.11 -0.54
N GLY A 271 -9.14 12.04 0.42
CA GLY A 271 -10.21 12.97 0.79
C GLY A 271 -11.43 12.37 1.49
N ILE A 272 -11.30 11.18 2.08
CA ILE A 272 -12.38 10.57 2.87
C ILE A 272 -12.24 11.07 4.31
N LYS A 273 -13.26 11.78 4.81
CA LYS A 273 -13.23 12.44 6.13
C LYS A 273 -13.29 11.49 7.32
N GLN A 274 -13.97 10.35 7.18
CA GLN A 274 -14.15 9.38 8.26
C GLN A 274 -13.28 8.16 8.01
N ASP A 275 -12.37 7.85 8.95
CA ASP A 275 -11.45 6.71 8.82
C ASP A 275 -12.18 5.39 8.59
N SER A 276 -13.28 5.16 9.31
CA SER A 276 -14.11 3.95 9.14
C SER A 276 -14.63 3.79 7.71
N VAL A 277 -14.98 4.88 7.04
CA VAL A 277 -15.44 4.87 5.64
C VAL A 277 -14.28 4.53 4.69
N ALA A 278 -13.08 5.05 4.97
CA ALA A 278 -11.89 4.75 4.19
C ALA A 278 -11.45 3.29 4.36
N HIS A 279 -11.41 2.79 5.60
CA HIS A 279 -11.11 1.40 5.94
C HIS A 279 -12.09 0.45 5.25
N ASN A 280 -13.40 0.72 5.37
CA ASN A 280 -14.44 -0.08 4.73
C ASN A 280 -14.31 -0.10 3.20
N LEU A 281 -13.97 1.03 2.57
CA LEU A 281 -13.72 1.05 1.13
C LEU A 281 -12.55 0.14 0.74
N VAL A 282 -11.41 0.24 1.43
CA VAL A 282 -10.25 -0.62 1.16
C VAL A 282 -10.60 -2.10 1.36
N ALA A 283 -11.29 -2.43 2.46
CA ALA A 283 -11.71 -3.80 2.75
C ALA A 283 -12.71 -4.35 1.73
N ASP A 284 -13.65 -3.54 1.26
CA ASP A 284 -14.62 -3.93 0.23
C ASP A 284 -13.93 -4.22 -1.10
N LEU A 285 -12.99 -3.37 -1.52
CA LEU A 285 -12.22 -3.58 -2.75
C LEU A 285 -11.34 -4.83 -2.65
N SER A 286 -10.73 -5.08 -1.48
CA SER A 286 -10.00 -6.30 -1.18
C SER A 286 -10.88 -7.55 -1.32
N ARG A 287 -12.08 -7.53 -0.74
CA ARG A 287 -13.06 -8.63 -0.83
C ARG A 287 -13.50 -8.92 -2.25
N LEU A 288 -13.73 -7.88 -3.05
CA LEU A 288 -14.08 -7.99 -4.47
C LEU A 288 -12.95 -8.63 -5.29
N VAL A 289 -11.69 -8.28 -5.02
CA VAL A 289 -10.51 -8.87 -5.66
C VAL A 289 -10.30 -10.32 -5.21
N TYR A 290 -10.47 -10.63 -3.93
CA TYR A 290 -10.25 -11.99 -3.41
C TYR A 290 -11.32 -12.97 -3.91
N GLY A 291 -12.60 -12.55 -3.91
CA GLY A 291 -13.72 -13.37 -4.34
C GLY A 291 -13.86 -13.50 -5.86
N ALA A 292 -12.99 -12.85 -6.62
CA ALA A 292 -12.81 -13.17 -8.03
C ALA A 292 -12.03 -14.49 -8.12
N ASP A 293 -12.67 -15.54 -8.64
CA ASP A 293 -11.90 -16.60 -9.30
C ASP A 293 -10.99 -15.88 -10.31
N SER A 294 -9.69 -16.19 -10.29
CA SER A 294 -8.71 -15.51 -11.16
C SER A 294 -9.32 -15.37 -12.56
N PRO A 295 -9.51 -14.15 -13.09
CA PRO A 295 -10.34 -13.92 -14.27
C PRO A 295 -9.81 -14.63 -15.52
#